data_AF-A0A350IDE0-F1
#
_entry.id   AF-A0A350IDE0-F1
#
_cell.length_a   1.000
_cell.length_b   1.000
_cell.length_c   1.000
_cell.angle_alpha   90.00
_cell.angle_beta   90.00
_cell.angle_gamma   90.00
#
_symmetry.space_group_name_H-M   'P 1'
#
loop_
_entity.id
_entity.type
_entity.pdbx_description
1 polymer ?
#
loop_
_entity_poly.entity_id
_entity_poly.type
_entity_poly.pdbx_seq_one_letter_code
_entity_poly.pdbx_strand_id
1 'polypeptide(L)' 'MAVHKMKVKVLDTTSSFVGIKYINSNSKSRMKVDDFIRDYDRGILEVINPDAIVKLIGKKAPKAKKEAE' A
#
# COMPACT_ATOMS: atom_id res chain seq x y z
N MET A 1 9.01 -21.69 -5.06
CA MET A 1 9.35 -20.42 -5.72
C MET A 1 9.38 -19.34 -4.66
N ALA A 2 10.53 -18.71 -4.42
CA ALA A 2 10.62 -17.60 -3.47
C ALA A 2 9.81 -16.42 -4.04
N VAL A 3 8.63 -16.16 -3.50
CA VAL A 3 7.84 -14.98 -3.84
C VAL A 3 8.67 -13.78 -3.39
N HIS A 4 9.41 -13.17 -4.31
CA HIS A 4 10.16 -11.96 -4.06
C HIS A 4 9.13 -10.85 -3.78
N LYS A 5 8.83 -10.63 -2.50
CA LYS A 5 7.99 -9.52 -2.06
C LYS A 5 8.62 -8.24 -2.57
N MET A 6 7.87 -7.48 -3.37
CA MET A 6 8.38 -6.24 -3.95
C MET A 6 8.36 -5.15 -2.90
N LYS A 7 9.55 -4.78 -2.42
CA LYS A 7 9.71 -3.67 -1.47
C LYS A 7 9.46 -2.34 -2.16
N VAL A 8 8.46 -1.62 -1.68
CA VAL A 8 8.05 -0.33 -2.23
C VAL A 8 7.93 0.72 -1.14
N LYS A 9 8.23 1.97 -1.50
CA LYS A 9 7.99 3.17 -0.69
C LYS A 9 6.88 3.97 -1.34
N VAL A 10 5.83 4.27 -0.61
CA VAL A 10 4.78 5.19 -1.07
C VAL A 10 5.36 6.61 -1.05
N LEU A 11 5.30 7.29 -2.19
CA LEU A 11 5.78 8.68 -2.35
C LEU A 11 4.62 9.66 -2.18
N ASP A 12 3.54 9.41 -2.92
CA ASP A 12 2.36 10.27 -2.94
C ASP A 12 1.09 9.44 -3.00
N THR A 13 0.04 9.97 -2.39
CA THR A 13 -1.27 9.36 -2.34
C THR A 13 -2.29 10.40 -2.77
N THR A 14 -2.76 10.27 -4.01
CA THR A 14 -3.87 11.06 -4.55
C THR A 14 -5.18 10.28 -4.39
N SER A 15 -6.34 10.94 -4.57
CA SER A 15 -7.65 10.31 -4.36
C SER A 15 -7.90 9.07 -5.24
N SER A 16 -7.22 8.93 -6.38
CA SER A 16 -7.41 7.81 -7.31
C SER A 16 -6.14 7.01 -7.59
N PHE A 17 -4.97 7.54 -7.24
CA PHE A 17 -3.68 6.91 -7.55
C PHE A 17 -2.67 7.00 -6.39
N VAL A 18 -1.81 6.00 -6.32
CA VAL A 18 -0.68 5.90 -5.40
C VAL A 18 0.61 5.89 -6.23
N GLY A 19 1.48 6.86 -5.96
CA GLY A 19 2.85 6.85 -6.44
C GLY A 19 3.71 5.99 -5.52
N ILE A 20 4.37 4.99 -6.08
CA ILE A 20 5.25 4.06 -5.37
C ILE A 20 6.66 4.10 -5.96
N LYS A 21 7.66 3.86 -5.12
CA LYS A 21 9.06 3.74 -5.50
C LYS A 21 9.58 2.38 -5.10
N TYR A 22 10.07 1.60 -6.07
CA TYR A 22 10.69 0.31 -5.80
C TYR A 22 12.05 0.51 -5.16
N ILE A 23 12.27 -0.13 -4.01
CA ILE A 23 13.53 -0.03 -3.26
C ILE A 23 14.67 -0.69 -4.03
N ASN A 24 14.41 -1.85 -4.64
CA ASN A 24 15.45 -2.63 -5.31
C ASN A 24 15.87 -2.06 -6.67
N SER A 25 15.07 -1.18 -7.27
CA SER A 25 15.33 -0.67 -8.64
C SER A 25 15.40 0.86 -8.72
N ASN A 26 15.16 1.58 -7.63
CA ASN A 26 15.01 3.05 -7.60
C ASN A 26 13.91 3.62 -8.53
N SER A 27 13.24 2.76 -9.30
CA SER A 27 12.17 3.07 -10.23
C SER A 27 10.92 3.56 -9.51
N LYS A 28 10.25 4.54 -10.09
CA LYS A 28 8.96 5.05 -9.63
C LYS A 28 7.87 4.49 -10.53
N SER A 29 6.73 4.16 -9.95
CA SER A 29 5.52 3.76 -10.68
C SER A 29 4.30 4.38 -10.03
N ARG A 30 3.22 4.46 -10.79
CA ARG A 30 1.93 4.99 -10.34
C ARG A 30 0.86 3.96 -10.65
N MET A 31 0.08 3.59 -9.63
CA MET A 31 -1.02 2.64 -9.77
C MET A 31 -2.28 3.16 -9.09
N LYS A 32 -3.43 2.58 -9.41
CA LYS A 32 -4.69 2.96 -8.76
C LYS A 32 -4.67 2.55 -7.29
N VAL A 33 -5.37 3.32 -6.46
CA VAL A 33 -5.48 3.03 -5.01
C VAL A 33 -6.09 1.65 -4.77
N ASP A 34 -7.12 1.27 -5.52
CA ASP A 34 -7.79 -0.02 -5.34
C ASP A 34 -6.87 -1.21 -5.70
N ASP A 35 -6.11 -1.10 -6.79
CA ASP A 35 -5.13 -2.13 -7.16
C ASP A 35 -3.98 -2.20 -6.15
N PHE A 36 -3.48 -1.05 -5.69
CA PHE A 36 -2.43 -0.99 -4.67
C PHE A 36 -2.86 -1.66 -3.36
N ILE A 37 -4.06 -1.35 -2.87
CA ILE A 37 -4.60 -1.97 -1.65
C ILE A 37 -4.76 -3.48 -1.86
N ARG A 38 -5.25 -3.92 -3.02
CA ARG A 38 -5.39 -5.35 -3.33
C ARG A 38 -4.04 -6.07 -3.33
N ASP A 39 -3.01 -5.48 -3.92
CA ASP A 39 -1.69 -6.10 -4.01
C ASP A 39 -0.95 -6.06 -2.67
N TYR A 40 -1.21 -5.04 -1.84
CA TYR A 40 -0.76 -4.96 -0.47
C TYR A 40 -1.42 -6.02 0.42
N ASP A 41 -2.74 -6.17 0.35
CA ASP A 41 -3.52 -7.16 1.10
C ASP A 41 -3.14 -8.61 0.73
N ARG A 42 -2.88 -8.86 -0.55
CA ARG A 42 -2.36 -10.14 -1.06
C ARG A 42 -0.90 -10.43 -0.64
N GLY A 43 -0.21 -9.49 0.01
CA GLY A 43 1.17 -9.63 0.45
C GLY A 43 2.20 -9.63 -0.70
N ILE A 44 1.82 -9.12 -1.87
CA ILE A 44 2.71 -8.98 -3.05
C ILE A 44 3.64 -7.78 -2.87
N LEU A 45 3.10 -6.68 -2.36
CA LEU A 45 3.81 -5.44 -2.08
C LEU A 45 4.19 -5.36 -0.60
N GLU A 46 5.48 -5.18 -0.32
CA GLU A 46 5.99 -4.92 1.02
C GLU A 46 6.27 -3.42 1.15
N VAL A 47 5.42 -2.72 1.89
CA VAL A 47 5.53 -1.27 2.00
C VAL A 47 6.39 -0.89 3.18
N ILE A 48 7.50 -0.21 2.90
CA ILE A 48 8.49 0.14 3.93
C ILE A 48 8.10 1.35 4.78
N ASN A 49 7.12 2.14 4.35
CA ASN A 49 6.58 3.29 5.08
C ASN A 49 5.07 3.13 5.31
N PRO A 50 4.66 2.29 6.28
CA PRO A 50 3.25 1.96 6.52
C PRO A 50 2.42 3.20 6.88
N ASP A 51 3.00 4.24 7.49
CA ASP A 51 2.31 5.49 7.84
C ASP A 51 1.63 6.19 6.65
N ALA A 52 2.22 6.05 5.45
CA ALA A 52 1.65 6.61 4.22
C ALA A 52 0.38 5.87 3.78
N ILE A 53 0.28 4.58 4.13
CA ILE A 53 -0.89 3.74 3.86
C ILE A 53 -1.99 3.97 4.89
N VAL A 54 -1.65 4.26 6.15
CA VAL A 54 -2.65 4.53 7.20
C VAL A 54 -3.61 5.64 6.77
N LYS A 55 -3.14 6.66 6.03
CA LYS A 55 -4.01 7.71 5.47
C LYS A 55 -4.92 7.24 4.33
N LEU A 56 -4.48 6.25 3.54
CA LEU A 56 -5.25 5.65 2.45
C LEU A 56 -6.31 4.67 2.99
N ILE A 57 -5.91 3.76 3.88
CA ILE A 57 -6.81 2.78 4.51
C ILE A 57 -7.74 3.50 5.50
N GLY A 58 -7.26 4.51 6.22
CA GLY A 58 -8.08 5.32 7.13
C GLY A 58 -9.19 6.12 6.42
N LYS A 59 -9.00 6.49 5.14
CA LYS A 59 -10.09 7.05 4.31
C LYS A 59 -11.11 5.99 3.85
N LYS A 60 -10.72 4.72 3.85
CA LYS A 60 -11.56 3.56 3.53
C LYS A 60 -11.87 2.72 4.78
N ALA A 61 -11.87 3.35 5.96
CA ALA A 61 -12.36 2.72 7.18
C ALA A 61 -13.89 2.96 7.25
N PRO A 62 -14.75 1.98 6.95
CA PRO A 62 -16.05 1.98 7.59
C PRO A 62 -15.79 1.83 9.09
N LYS A 63 -16.44 2.68 9.89
CA LYS A 63 -16.63 2.42 11.32
C LYS A 63 -17.25 1.03 11.49
N ALA A 64 -16.48 0.03 11.93
CA ALA A 64 -16.94 -1.25 12.51
C ALA A 64 -15.71 -2.15 12.69
N LYS A 65 -15.40 -2.78 13.84
CA LYS A 65 -16.06 -2.91 15.13
C LYS A 65 -14.96 -3.08 16.20
N LYS A 66 -15.27 -2.63 17.41
CA LYS A 66 -14.66 -3.10 18.66
C LYS A 66 -14.87 -4.61 18.79
N GLU A 67 -13.83 -5.30 19.23
CA GLU A 67 -13.82 -6.56 20.00
C GLU A 67 -12.35 -6.62 20.49
N ALA A 68 -11.94 -6.33 21.72
CA ALA A 68 -12.57 -6.42 23.03
C ALA A 68 -13.19 -7.79 23.29
N GLU A 69 -12.33 -8.81 23.40
CA GLU A 69 -12.39 -9.79 24.48
C GLU A 69 -10.97 -10.25 24.83
#